data_AF-A0A7R7VIH7-F1
#
_entry.id   AF-A0A7R7VIH7-F1
#
_cell.length_a   1.000
_cell.length_b   1.000
_cell.length_c   1.000
_cell.angle_alpha   90.00
_cell.angle_beta   90.00
_cell.angle_gamma   90.00
#
_symmetry.space_group_name_H-M   'P 1'
#
loop_
_entity.id
_entity.type
_entity.pdbx_description
1 polymer ?
#
loop_
_entity_poly.entity_id
_entity_poly.type
_entity_poly.pdbx_seq_one_letter_code
_entity_poly.pdbx_strand_id
1 'polypeptide(L)'
;MSNMNRRLGTKLIGFLALLSQNPGLPPATRDQATYITASYSEHRNVYRLMAQISALSNGETVINTSHRTRSMAEDRHAPASRFGVCLQALMTDFRITPTVPDFEGHPIELYSILDPVIESWMSGEQEFEFHRALLSMERRANEHLAHLTKKYGYHFIFRIGLQQYYMTRTVAEKINFWRHDPRKTDDLVQAQKLCYDAFERQLRLNEAEKMILIQVTNSSSRDAKMFWRWLEDNRVAYFAMQTCITLLDKLGNEDTKAANKAI
;
A
#
# COMPACT_ATOMS: atom_id res chain seq x y z
N MET A 1 1.30 3.00 25.89
CA MET A 1 0.86 4.37 25.54
C MET A 1 1.16 5.34 26.67
N SER A 2 2.02 6.34 26.46
CA SER A 2 2.32 7.39 27.44
C SER A 2 1.09 8.24 27.77
N ASN A 3 0.95 8.70 29.01
CA ASN A 3 -0.13 9.62 29.46
C ASN A 3 -0.19 10.91 28.62
N MET A 4 0.95 11.33 28.06
CA MET A 4 1.05 12.48 27.16
C MET A 4 0.31 12.24 25.83
N ASN A 5 0.50 11.08 25.20
CA ASN A 5 -0.13 10.75 23.92
C ASN A 5 -1.66 10.62 24.04
N ARG A 6 -2.16 10.14 25.18
CA ARG A 6 -3.61 10.11 25.45
C ARG A 6 -4.20 11.52 25.53
N ARG A 7 -3.56 12.43 26.28
CA ARG A 7 -4.03 13.83 26.39
C ARG A 7 -3.97 14.56 25.04
N LEU A 8 -2.92 14.32 24.26
CA LEU A 8 -2.79 14.89 22.93
C LEU A 8 -3.90 14.39 21.99
N GLY A 9 -4.12 13.07 21.95
CA GLY A 9 -5.21 12.47 21.16
C GLY A 9 -6.58 13.08 21.46
N THR A 10 -6.93 13.25 22.73
CA THR A 10 -8.21 13.89 23.12
C THR A 10 -8.34 15.31 22.58
N LYS A 11 -7.27 16.13 22.65
CA LYS A 11 -7.29 17.50 22.13
C LYS A 11 -7.46 17.53 20.62
N LEU A 12 -6.75 16.66 19.90
CA LEU A 12 -6.80 16.56 18.44
C LEU A 12 -8.18 16.10 17.96
N ILE A 13 -8.81 15.16 18.65
CA ILE A 13 -10.20 14.73 18.36
C ILE A 13 -11.20 15.86 18.64
N GLY A 14 -11.03 16.60 19.74
CA GLY A 14 -11.85 17.77 20.02
C GLY A 14 -11.75 18.84 18.92
N PHE A 15 -10.55 19.06 18.38
CA PHE A 15 -10.35 19.96 17.25
C PHE A 15 -11.07 19.47 15.97
N LEU A 16 -10.95 18.18 15.63
CA LEU A 16 -11.65 17.61 14.47
C LEU A 16 -13.18 17.68 14.62
N ALA A 17 -13.71 17.48 15.83
CA ALA A 17 -15.13 17.62 16.10
C ALA A 17 -15.61 19.06 15.81
N LEU A 18 -14.86 20.07 16.23
CA LEU A 18 -15.15 21.47 15.91
C LEU A 18 -15.12 21.73 14.40
N LEU A 19 -14.14 21.19 13.67
CA LEU A 19 -14.09 21.30 12.22
C LEU A 19 -15.30 20.66 11.54
N SER A 20 -15.65 19.43 11.95
CA SER A 20 -16.76 18.68 11.34
C SER A 20 -18.12 19.37 11.45
N GLN A 21 -18.31 20.17 12.51
CA GLN A 21 -19.57 20.86 12.81
C GLN A 21 -19.58 22.32 12.34
N ASN A 22 -18.48 22.84 11.79
CA ASN A 22 -18.38 24.26 11.42
C ASN A 22 -19.07 24.54 10.07
N PRO A 23 -20.24 25.21 10.03
CA PRO A 23 -20.98 25.43 8.79
C PRO A 23 -20.25 26.36 7.80
N GLY A 24 -19.25 27.13 8.27
CA GLY A 24 -18.42 27.98 7.42
C GLY A 24 -17.37 27.21 6.60
N LEU A 25 -17.19 25.90 6.84
CA LEU A 25 -16.24 25.07 6.10
C LEU A 25 -16.91 24.30 4.95
N PRO A 26 -16.18 24.06 3.84
CA PRO A 26 -16.67 23.22 2.75
C PRO A 26 -17.12 21.84 3.24
N PRO A 27 -18.19 21.25 2.67
CA PRO A 27 -18.66 19.91 3.04
C PRO A 27 -17.55 18.86 3.02
N ALA A 28 -16.72 18.85 1.98
CA ALA A 28 -15.61 17.91 1.85
C ALA A 28 -14.61 17.97 3.02
N THR A 29 -14.35 19.16 3.58
CA THR A 29 -13.48 19.33 4.75
C THR A 29 -14.13 18.79 6.02
N ARG A 30 -15.44 19.02 6.17
CA ARG A 30 -16.22 18.50 7.30
C ARG A 30 -16.31 16.98 7.28
N ASP A 31 -16.58 16.40 6.12
CA ASP A 31 -16.65 14.95 5.92
C ASP A 31 -15.30 14.29 6.21
N GLN A 32 -14.20 14.89 5.75
CA GLN A 32 -12.85 14.45 6.10
C GLN A 32 -12.58 14.50 7.61
N ALA A 33 -12.98 15.58 8.30
CA ALA A 33 -12.81 15.67 9.74
C ALA A 33 -13.61 14.59 10.51
N THR A 34 -14.85 14.30 10.06
CA THR A 34 -15.67 13.21 10.60
C THR A 34 -15.03 11.85 10.37
N TYR A 35 -14.56 11.57 9.15
CA TYR A 35 -13.89 10.31 8.84
C TYR A 35 -12.61 10.11 9.66
N ILE A 36 -11.75 11.12 9.78
CA ILE A 36 -10.52 11.02 10.59
C ILE A 36 -10.87 10.72 12.05
N THR A 37 -11.93 11.33 12.57
CA THR A 37 -12.43 11.06 13.94
C THR A 37 -12.86 9.60 14.09
N ALA A 38 -13.62 9.07 13.13
CA ALA A 38 -14.06 7.68 13.14
C ALA A 38 -12.88 6.70 13.01
N SER A 39 -11.98 6.94 12.06
CA SER A 39 -10.78 6.11 11.82
C SER A 39 -9.89 6.02 13.06
N TYR A 40 -9.70 7.14 13.79
CA TYR A 40 -8.92 7.13 15.03
C TYR A 40 -9.50 6.22 16.11
N SER A 41 -10.83 6.02 16.15
CA SER A 41 -11.46 5.14 17.13
C SER A 41 -11.05 3.67 16.95
N GLU A 42 -10.70 3.29 15.71
CA GLU A 42 -10.25 1.95 15.32
C GLU A 42 -8.76 1.77 15.63
N HIS A 43 -7.89 2.65 15.10
CA HIS A 43 -6.44 2.45 15.24
C HIS A 43 -5.84 2.99 16.54
N ARG A 44 -6.41 4.06 17.11
CA ARG A 44 -5.92 4.76 18.33
C ARG A 44 -4.46 5.23 18.29
N ASN A 45 -3.76 5.13 17.16
CA ASN A 45 -2.43 5.68 16.96
C ASN A 45 -2.48 7.23 16.81
N VAL A 46 -1.80 7.94 17.73
CA VAL A 46 -1.80 9.42 17.78
C VAL A 46 -0.96 10.04 16.67
N TYR A 47 0.09 9.38 16.21
CA TYR A 47 0.96 9.87 15.14
C TYR A 47 0.24 9.76 13.79
N ARG A 48 -0.51 8.68 13.59
CA ARG A 48 -1.44 8.55 12.46
C ARG A 48 -2.48 9.67 12.45
N LEU A 49 -3.10 9.96 13.61
CA LEU A 49 -4.05 11.06 13.77
C LEU A 49 -3.41 12.42 13.45
N MET A 50 -2.21 12.68 13.98
CA MET A 50 -1.46 13.90 13.68
C MET A 50 -1.16 14.03 12.18
N ALA A 51 -0.74 12.94 11.53
CA ALA A 51 -0.43 12.94 10.10
C ALA A 51 -1.69 13.24 9.26
N GLN A 52 -2.83 12.66 9.63
CA GLN A 52 -4.12 12.92 8.97
C GLN A 52 -4.60 14.37 9.18
N ILE A 53 -4.45 14.92 10.38
CA ILE A 53 -4.77 16.34 10.66
C ILE A 53 -3.85 17.25 9.86
N SER A 54 -2.55 16.95 9.80
CA SER A 54 -1.60 17.73 9.01
C SER A 54 -1.95 17.71 7.51
N ALA A 55 -2.31 16.55 6.97
CA ALA A 55 -2.77 16.41 5.59
C ALA A 55 -4.04 17.25 5.35
N LEU A 56 -5.05 17.14 6.23
CA LEU A 56 -6.27 17.93 6.15
C LEU A 56 -5.99 19.45 6.18
N SER A 57 -5.11 19.91 7.08
CA SER A 57 -4.71 21.31 7.18
C SER A 57 -4.00 21.83 5.92
N ASN A 58 -3.32 20.96 5.19
CA ASN A 58 -2.68 21.28 3.91
C ASN A 58 -3.64 21.21 2.71
N GLY A 59 -4.93 20.95 2.94
CA GLY A 59 -5.93 20.77 1.88
C GLY A 59 -5.78 19.44 1.13
N GLU A 60 -5.01 18.50 1.66
CA GLU A 60 -4.84 17.20 1.07
C GLU A 60 -6.03 16.29 1.38
N THR A 61 -6.42 15.47 0.41
CA THR A 61 -7.52 14.51 0.62
C THR A 61 -7.02 13.30 1.40
N VAL A 62 -7.70 13.01 2.51
CA VAL A 62 -7.46 11.85 3.38
C VAL A 62 -8.45 10.71 3.09
N ILE A 63 -9.68 11.03 2.67
CA ILE A 63 -10.68 10.02 2.29
C ILE A 63 -10.48 9.61 0.83
N ASN A 64 -10.26 8.34 0.58
CA ASN A 64 -10.30 7.76 -0.75
C ASN A 64 -11.70 7.18 -1.04
N THR A 65 -12.18 7.26 -2.28
CA THR A 65 -13.47 6.70 -2.67
C THR A 65 -13.40 5.18 -2.85
N SER A 66 -14.52 4.49 -2.66
CA SER A 66 -14.63 3.06 -2.97
C SER A 66 -14.41 2.82 -4.47
N HIS A 67 -13.72 1.72 -4.79
CA HIS A 67 -13.37 1.35 -6.15
C HIS A 67 -14.44 0.49 -6.83
N ARG A 68 -15.51 0.11 -6.12
CA ARG A 68 -16.63 -0.65 -6.66
C ARG A 68 -17.73 0.22 -7.25
N THR A 69 -17.40 1.44 -7.66
CA THR A 69 -18.37 2.52 -7.99
C THR A 69 -19.03 2.41 -9.37
N ARG A 70 -18.78 1.35 -10.15
CA ARG A 70 -19.48 1.09 -11.42
C ARG A 70 -20.65 0.13 -11.25
N SER A 71 -21.75 0.41 -11.96
CA SER A 71 -22.93 -0.46 -12.01
C SER A 71 -22.54 -1.89 -12.38
N MET A 72 -23.07 -2.90 -11.67
CA MET A 72 -22.84 -4.32 -11.95
C MET A 72 -23.13 -4.73 -13.41
N ALA A 73 -23.88 -3.92 -14.16
CA ALA A 73 -24.13 -4.16 -15.58
C ALA A 73 -22.91 -3.84 -16.47
N GLU A 74 -22.14 -2.79 -16.17
CA GLU A 74 -20.94 -2.41 -16.94
C GLU A 74 -19.76 -3.35 -16.66
N ASP A 75 -19.65 -3.87 -15.44
CA ASP A 75 -18.56 -4.75 -15.03
C ASP A 75 -18.66 -6.18 -15.58
N ARG A 76 -19.83 -6.64 -16.05
CA ARG A 76 -19.98 -8.01 -16.61
C ARG A 76 -19.12 -8.27 -17.84
N HIS A 77 -18.85 -7.24 -18.63
CA HIS A 77 -18.03 -7.34 -19.83
C HIS A 77 -16.57 -6.96 -19.59
N ALA A 78 -16.23 -6.50 -18.40
CA ALA A 78 -14.86 -6.13 -18.07
C ALA A 78 -13.96 -7.38 -18.07
N PRO A 79 -12.69 -7.26 -18.52
CA PRO A 79 -11.76 -8.39 -18.61
C PRO A 79 -11.67 -9.23 -17.32
N ALA A 80 -11.61 -8.58 -16.16
CA ALA A 80 -11.51 -9.25 -14.87
C ALA A 80 -12.75 -10.10 -14.53
N SER A 81 -13.93 -9.67 -14.97
CA SER A 81 -15.17 -10.43 -14.81
C SER A 81 -15.22 -11.61 -15.77
N ARG A 82 -14.90 -11.37 -17.05
CA ARG A 82 -14.88 -12.40 -18.11
C ARG A 82 -13.90 -13.54 -17.80
N PHE A 83 -12.72 -13.20 -17.28
CA PHE A 83 -11.66 -14.16 -16.98
C PHE A 83 -11.52 -14.45 -15.47
N GLY A 84 -12.54 -14.15 -14.68
CA GLY A 84 -12.50 -14.28 -13.22
C GLY A 84 -12.12 -15.68 -12.73
N VAL A 85 -12.55 -16.73 -13.44
CA VAL A 85 -12.16 -18.12 -13.12
C VAL A 85 -10.65 -18.34 -13.23
N CYS A 86 -10.01 -17.79 -14.26
CA CYS A 86 -8.56 -17.88 -14.43
C CYS A 86 -7.82 -17.07 -13.35
N LEU A 87 -8.36 -15.90 -12.99
CA LEU A 87 -7.81 -15.09 -11.89
C LEU A 87 -7.89 -15.84 -10.56
N GLN A 88 -9.03 -16.50 -10.28
CA GLN A 88 -9.23 -17.29 -9.07
C GLN A 88 -8.27 -18.48 -8.99
N ALA A 89 -8.00 -19.16 -10.11
CA ALA A 89 -7.04 -20.26 -10.18
C ALA A 89 -5.63 -19.76 -9.81
N LEU A 90 -5.16 -18.68 -10.43
CA LEU A 90 -3.87 -18.06 -10.10
C LEU A 90 -3.79 -17.66 -8.64
N MET A 91 -4.85 -17.06 -8.08
CA MET A 91 -4.86 -16.69 -6.67
C MET A 91 -4.73 -17.89 -5.74
N THR A 92 -5.33 -19.02 -6.12
CA THR A 92 -5.22 -20.28 -5.37
C THR A 92 -3.79 -20.80 -5.39
N ASP A 93 -3.11 -20.74 -6.55
CA ASP A 93 -1.71 -21.15 -6.70
C ASP A 93 -0.77 -20.31 -5.83
N PHE A 94 -1.04 -19.00 -5.75
CA PHE A 94 -0.31 -18.06 -4.88
C PHE A 94 -0.82 -18.05 -3.43
N ARG A 95 -1.82 -18.88 -3.08
CA ARG A 95 -2.41 -19.00 -1.73
C ARG A 95 -2.95 -17.69 -1.17
N ILE A 96 -3.55 -16.86 -2.02
CA ILE A 96 -4.10 -15.56 -1.62
C ILE A 96 -5.53 -15.73 -1.14
N THR A 97 -5.80 -15.25 0.07
CA THR A 97 -7.14 -15.27 0.68
C THR A 97 -7.66 -13.85 0.80
N PRO A 98 -8.71 -13.48 0.04
CA PRO A 98 -9.33 -12.16 0.16
C PRO A 98 -10.08 -11.99 1.49
N THR A 99 -10.23 -10.74 1.90
CA THR A 99 -10.98 -10.31 3.08
C THR A 99 -12.27 -9.58 2.67
N VAL A 100 -13.16 -9.33 3.63
CA VAL A 100 -14.43 -8.61 3.38
C VAL A 100 -14.20 -7.24 2.70
N PRO A 101 -13.28 -6.38 3.17
CA PRO A 101 -12.94 -5.12 2.48
C PRO A 101 -12.52 -5.27 1.02
N ASP A 102 -11.92 -6.42 0.67
CA ASP A 102 -11.53 -6.70 -0.71
C ASP A 102 -12.73 -6.99 -1.61
N PHE A 103 -13.74 -7.69 -1.11
CA PHE A 103 -14.97 -7.91 -1.88
C PHE A 103 -15.79 -6.62 -2.01
N GLU A 104 -15.79 -5.78 -0.98
CA GLU A 104 -16.54 -4.53 -0.95
C GLU A 104 -15.87 -3.40 -1.76
N GLY A 105 -14.62 -3.60 -2.19
CA GLY A 105 -13.88 -2.59 -2.95
C GLY A 105 -13.51 -1.38 -2.10
N HIS A 106 -13.32 -1.59 -0.81
CA HIS A 106 -12.89 -0.53 0.10
C HIS A 106 -11.57 0.09 -0.37
N PRO A 107 -11.35 1.37 -0.07
CA PRO A 107 -10.06 1.99 -0.32
C PRO A 107 -8.90 1.20 0.30
N ILE A 108 -7.72 1.37 -0.31
CA ILE A 108 -6.49 0.81 0.23
C ILE A 108 -6.07 1.68 1.42
N GLU A 109 -6.06 1.06 2.60
CA GLU A 109 -5.49 1.62 3.82
C GLU A 109 -4.28 0.77 4.19
N LEU A 110 -3.09 1.37 4.15
CA LEU A 110 -1.84 0.68 4.41
C LEU A 110 -1.69 0.43 5.90
N TYR A 111 -2.05 1.40 6.76
CA TYR A 111 -1.93 1.24 8.21
C TYR A 111 -2.58 -0.06 8.72
N SER A 112 -3.71 -0.48 8.13
CA SER A 112 -4.44 -1.70 8.51
C SER A 112 -3.62 -3.01 8.40
N ILE A 113 -2.55 -3.01 7.60
CA ILE A 113 -1.67 -4.17 7.40
C ILE A 113 -0.23 -3.90 7.86
N LEU A 114 0.02 -2.81 8.60
CA LEU A 114 1.34 -2.53 9.15
C LEU A 114 1.66 -3.57 10.23
N ASP A 115 2.81 -4.24 10.09
CA ASP A 115 3.30 -5.16 11.11
C ASP A 115 3.57 -4.40 12.41
N PRO A 116 2.92 -4.75 13.54
CA PRO A 116 3.16 -4.12 14.84
C PRO A 116 4.63 -4.18 15.28
N VAL A 117 5.38 -5.19 14.85
CA VAL A 117 6.83 -5.30 15.11
C VAL A 117 7.57 -4.17 14.39
N ILE A 118 7.26 -3.90 13.12
CA ILE A 118 7.84 -2.79 12.37
C ILE A 118 7.40 -1.45 12.98
N GLU A 119 6.12 -1.32 13.36
CA GLU A 119 5.61 -0.13 14.05
C GLU A 119 6.43 0.17 15.31
N SER A 120 6.77 -0.86 16.09
CA SER A 120 7.55 -0.73 17.33
C SER A 120 9.00 -0.28 17.15
N TRP A 121 9.54 -0.34 15.93
CA TRP A 121 10.91 0.12 15.65
C TRP A 121 11.01 1.63 15.49
N MET A 122 9.87 2.32 15.42
CA MET A 122 9.80 3.77 15.28
C MET A 122 9.39 4.42 16.59
N SER A 123 9.79 5.67 16.77
CA SER A 123 9.27 6.49 17.86
C SER A 123 9.38 7.98 17.53
N GLY A 124 8.51 8.78 18.16
CA GLY A 124 8.61 10.23 18.11
C GLY A 124 8.43 10.78 16.69
N GLU A 125 9.36 11.61 16.25
CA GLU A 125 9.31 12.27 14.94
C GLU A 125 9.40 11.27 13.77
N GLN A 126 10.17 10.19 13.92
CA GLN A 126 10.28 9.16 12.89
C GLN A 126 8.93 8.47 12.64
N GLU A 127 8.18 8.17 13.70
CA GLU A 127 6.86 7.55 13.61
C GLU A 127 5.86 8.49 12.92
N PHE A 128 5.90 9.79 13.26
CA PHE A 128 5.09 10.81 12.58
C PHE A 128 5.39 10.89 11.08
N GLU A 129 6.65 11.01 10.70
CA GLU A 129 7.06 11.10 9.29
C GLU A 129 6.77 9.81 8.52
N PHE A 130 6.86 8.65 9.18
CA PHE A 130 6.43 7.38 8.58
C PHE A 130 4.92 7.37 8.29
N HIS A 131 4.08 7.83 9.22
CA HIS A 131 2.64 7.91 8.98
C HIS A 131 2.26 8.91 7.89
N ARG A 132 3.00 10.02 7.75
CA ARG A 132 2.85 10.93 6.60
C ARG A 132 3.20 10.24 5.28
N ALA A 133 4.29 9.47 5.26
CA ALA A 133 4.66 8.69 4.08
C ALA A 133 3.61 7.62 3.73
N LEU A 134 3.05 6.94 4.74
CA LEU A 134 1.95 5.99 4.55
C LEU A 134 0.73 6.64 3.90
N LEU A 135 0.28 7.81 4.38
CA LEU A 135 -0.84 8.54 3.78
C LEU A 135 -0.58 8.90 2.30
N SER A 136 0.64 9.33 1.99
CA SER A 136 1.03 9.62 0.61
C SER A 136 0.98 8.38 -0.28
N MET A 137 1.47 7.24 0.23
CA MET A 137 1.48 5.97 -0.51
C MET A 137 0.08 5.35 -0.61
N GLU A 138 -0.80 5.53 0.38
CA GLU A 138 -2.22 5.17 0.28
C GLU A 138 -2.91 5.92 -0.86
N ARG A 139 -2.67 7.23 -0.99
CA ARG A 139 -3.21 8.00 -2.12
C ARG A 139 -2.75 7.42 -3.46
N ARG A 140 -1.44 7.18 -3.62
CA ARG A 140 -0.88 6.58 -4.84
C ARG A 140 -1.43 5.18 -5.10
N ALA A 141 -1.60 4.37 -4.06
CA ALA A 141 -2.17 3.02 -4.17
C ALA A 141 -3.61 3.07 -4.68
N ASN A 142 -4.43 4.00 -4.17
CA ASN A 142 -5.80 4.17 -4.60
C ASN A 142 -5.91 4.75 -6.02
N GLU A 143 -5.03 5.67 -6.41
CA GLU A 143 -4.93 6.15 -7.80
C GLU A 143 -4.58 5.01 -8.77
N HIS A 144 -3.62 4.17 -8.38
CA HIS A 144 -3.23 3.00 -9.18
C HIS A 144 -4.37 1.97 -9.25
N LEU A 145 -5.07 1.72 -8.14
CA LEU A 145 -6.23 0.82 -8.12
C LEU A 145 -7.36 1.34 -9.01
N ALA A 146 -7.63 2.65 -8.99
CA ALA A 146 -8.61 3.27 -9.87
C ALA A 146 -8.23 3.09 -11.35
N HIS A 147 -6.94 3.22 -11.68
CA HIS A 147 -6.44 2.98 -13.04
C HIS A 147 -6.65 1.52 -13.49
N LEU A 148 -6.26 0.55 -12.65
CA LEU A 148 -6.46 -0.88 -12.96
C LEU A 148 -7.94 -1.23 -13.09
N THR A 149 -8.76 -0.72 -12.18
CA THR A 149 -10.22 -0.93 -12.20
C THR A 149 -10.84 -0.35 -13.47
N LYS A 150 -10.40 0.84 -13.91
CA LYS A 150 -10.85 1.43 -15.17
C LYS A 150 -10.47 0.58 -16.40
N LYS A 151 -9.28 -0.02 -16.39
CA LYS A 151 -8.75 -0.81 -17.51
C LYS A 151 -9.35 -2.23 -17.58
N TYR A 152 -9.42 -2.92 -16.45
CA TYR A 152 -9.75 -4.35 -16.40
C TYR A 152 -11.09 -4.66 -15.74
N GLY A 153 -11.74 -3.69 -15.09
CA GLY A 153 -12.81 -3.94 -14.13
C GLY A 153 -12.27 -4.26 -12.75
N TYR A 154 -13.12 -4.15 -11.72
CA TYR A 154 -12.69 -4.41 -10.36
C TYR A 154 -12.43 -5.90 -10.13
N HIS A 155 -11.30 -6.23 -9.51
CA HIS A 155 -11.04 -7.54 -8.92
C HIS A 155 -10.22 -7.35 -7.65
N PHE A 156 -10.56 -8.10 -6.61
CA PHE A 156 -9.92 -7.98 -5.29
C PHE A 156 -8.40 -8.18 -5.34
N ILE A 157 -7.88 -8.97 -6.28
CA ILE A 157 -6.42 -9.16 -6.47
C ILE A 157 -5.66 -7.85 -6.68
N PHE A 158 -6.27 -6.86 -7.36
CA PHE A 158 -5.64 -5.57 -7.59
C PHE A 158 -5.49 -4.80 -6.28
N ARG A 159 -6.52 -4.83 -5.43
CA ARG A 159 -6.48 -4.20 -4.11
C ARG A 159 -5.41 -4.83 -3.23
N ILE A 160 -5.46 -6.15 -3.07
CA ILE A 160 -4.53 -6.90 -2.20
C ILE A 160 -3.08 -6.72 -2.68
N GLY A 161 -2.84 -6.86 -3.99
CA GLY A 161 -1.51 -6.72 -4.58
C GLY A 161 -0.93 -5.31 -4.42
N LEU A 162 -1.72 -4.26 -4.65
CA LEU A 162 -1.28 -2.88 -4.46
C LEU A 162 -1.08 -2.54 -2.98
N GLN A 163 -1.94 -3.05 -2.09
CA GLN A 163 -1.79 -2.86 -0.65
C GLN A 163 -0.44 -3.43 -0.17
N GLN A 164 -0.11 -4.66 -0.56
CA GLN A 164 1.20 -5.25 -0.27
C GLN A 164 2.37 -4.48 -0.89
N TYR A 165 2.25 -4.08 -2.16
CA TYR A 165 3.32 -3.34 -2.85
C TYR A 165 3.66 -2.02 -2.15
N TYR A 166 2.65 -1.18 -1.93
CA TYR A 166 2.86 0.14 -1.35
C TYR A 166 3.21 0.09 0.14
N MET A 167 2.69 -0.87 0.91
CA MET A 167 3.14 -1.08 2.29
C MET A 167 4.62 -1.47 2.33
N THR A 168 4.97 -2.54 1.62
CA THR A 168 6.34 -3.06 1.58
C THR A 168 7.32 -2.00 1.12
N ARG A 169 6.96 -1.24 0.08
CA ARG A 169 7.74 -0.12 -0.42
C ARG A 169 7.96 0.95 0.65
N THR A 170 6.89 1.38 1.34
CA THR A 170 7.00 2.42 2.37
C THR A 170 7.93 1.99 3.50
N VAL A 171 7.79 0.75 3.96
CA VAL A 171 8.67 0.19 5.00
C VAL A 171 10.11 0.10 4.50
N ALA A 172 10.35 -0.44 3.30
CA ALA A 172 11.70 -0.56 2.74
C ALA A 172 12.41 0.80 2.53
N GLU A 173 11.66 1.85 2.21
CA GLU A 173 12.19 3.20 1.99
C GLU A 173 12.41 3.98 3.30
N LYS A 174 11.70 3.63 4.39
CA LYS A 174 11.68 4.44 5.62
C LYS A 174 12.28 3.75 6.84
N ILE A 175 12.41 2.42 6.80
CA ILE A 175 12.89 1.60 7.91
C ILE A 175 14.18 0.91 7.51
N ASN A 176 15.23 1.07 8.32
CA ASN A 176 16.49 0.38 8.13
C ASN A 176 16.43 -0.99 8.81
N PHE A 177 16.57 -2.06 8.03
CA PHE A 177 16.58 -3.45 8.52
C PHE A 177 17.96 -3.89 8.98
N TRP A 178 19.00 -3.14 8.65
CA TRP A 178 20.36 -3.52 8.97
C TRP A 178 20.72 -3.11 10.39
N ARG A 179 21.56 -3.94 11.02
CA ARG A 179 22.01 -3.69 12.38
C ARG A 179 22.66 -2.31 12.46
N HIS A 180 22.23 -1.53 13.44
CA HIS A 180 22.69 -0.17 13.63
C HIS A 180 24.19 -0.16 13.96
N ASP A 181 25.02 0.23 13.00
CA ASP A 181 26.39 0.67 13.24
C ASP A 181 26.40 2.21 13.14
N PRO A 182 26.45 2.93 14.26
CA PRO A 182 26.37 4.40 14.26
C PRO A 182 27.52 5.09 13.50
N ARG A 183 28.59 4.35 13.14
CA ARG A 183 29.71 4.88 12.35
C ARG A 183 29.48 4.80 10.84
N LYS A 184 28.43 4.11 10.38
CA LYS A 184 28.17 3.83 8.95
C LYS A 184 26.71 4.04 8.54
N THR A 185 25.96 4.84 9.30
CA THR A 185 24.51 4.96 9.15
C THR A 185 24.08 5.33 7.73
N ASP A 186 24.76 6.28 7.09
CA ASP A 186 24.42 6.74 5.74
C ASP A 186 24.76 5.70 4.66
N ASP A 187 25.93 5.05 4.79
CA ASP A 187 26.36 3.98 3.89
C ASP A 187 25.38 2.80 3.93
N LEU A 188 24.89 2.45 5.13
CA LEU A 188 23.90 1.40 5.34
C LEU A 188 22.54 1.76 4.71
N VAL A 189 22.06 2.99 4.89
CA VAL A 189 20.80 3.40 4.24
C VAL A 189 20.92 3.36 2.71
N GLN A 190 22.04 3.85 2.18
CA GLN A 190 22.27 3.87 0.73
C GLN A 190 22.38 2.46 0.14
N ALA A 191 23.05 1.54 0.83
CA ALA A 191 23.19 0.18 0.36
C ALA A 191 21.86 -0.59 0.45
N GLN A 192 21.00 -0.36 1.45
CA GLN A 192 19.67 -1.00 1.51
C GLN A 192 18.82 -0.51 0.33
N LYS A 193 18.88 0.80 0.05
CA LYS A 193 18.22 1.40 -1.10
C LYS A 193 18.67 0.76 -2.42
N LEU A 194 19.97 0.54 -2.62
CA LEU A 194 20.47 -0.16 -3.81
C LEU A 194 19.95 -1.61 -3.91
N CYS A 195 19.91 -2.33 -2.79
CA CYS A 195 19.36 -3.68 -2.73
C CYS A 195 17.86 -3.71 -3.07
N TYR A 196 17.12 -2.71 -2.60
CA TYR A 196 15.70 -2.53 -2.92
C TYR A 196 15.47 -2.14 -4.38
N ASP A 197 16.24 -1.18 -4.91
CA ASP A 197 16.14 -0.73 -6.30
C ASP A 197 16.44 -1.87 -7.29
N ALA A 198 17.40 -2.74 -6.96
CA ALA A 198 17.68 -3.93 -7.77
C ALA A 198 16.50 -4.92 -7.75
N PHE A 199 15.87 -5.12 -6.59
CA PHE A 199 14.69 -5.96 -6.45
C PHE A 199 13.46 -5.38 -7.18
N GLU A 200 13.26 -4.07 -7.15
CA GLU A 200 12.19 -3.39 -7.92
C GLU A 200 12.32 -3.64 -9.42
N ARG A 201 13.56 -3.60 -9.94
CA ARG A 201 13.83 -3.79 -11.38
C ARG A 201 13.65 -5.23 -11.83
N GLN A 202 14.01 -6.18 -10.97
CA GLN A 202 13.94 -7.60 -11.25
C GLN A 202 13.31 -8.31 -10.06
N LEU A 203 12.00 -8.58 -10.19
CA LEU A 203 11.12 -9.05 -9.12
C LEU A 203 11.55 -10.37 -8.43
N ARG A 204 12.61 -11.02 -8.91
CA ARG A 204 13.31 -12.14 -8.27
C ARG A 204 14.77 -12.16 -8.72
N LEU A 205 15.66 -11.62 -7.90
CA LEU A 205 17.10 -11.76 -8.11
C LEU A 205 17.53 -13.20 -7.83
N ASN A 206 18.34 -13.80 -8.70
CA ASN A 206 18.95 -15.10 -8.44
C ASN A 206 20.10 -14.98 -7.42
N GLU A 207 20.59 -16.11 -6.91
CA GLU A 207 21.62 -16.10 -5.87
C GLU A 207 22.94 -15.44 -6.34
N ALA A 208 23.31 -15.57 -7.61
CA ALA A 208 24.51 -14.92 -8.13
C ALA A 208 24.36 -13.39 -8.16
N GLU A 209 23.22 -12.88 -8.62
CA GLU A 209 22.89 -11.45 -8.62
C GLU A 209 22.86 -10.89 -7.19
N LYS A 210 22.25 -11.62 -6.25
CA LYS A 210 22.25 -11.29 -4.82
C LYS A 210 23.68 -11.19 -4.26
N MET A 211 24.57 -12.12 -4.62
CA MET A 211 25.97 -12.10 -4.17
C MET A 211 26.76 -10.93 -4.76
N ILE A 212 26.55 -10.58 -6.03
CA ILE A 212 27.18 -9.40 -6.65
C ILE A 212 26.75 -8.12 -5.92
N LEU A 213 25.46 -7.96 -5.63
CA LEU A 213 24.97 -6.79 -4.92
C LEU A 213 25.60 -6.68 -3.53
N ILE A 214 25.65 -7.77 -2.75
CA ILE A 214 26.30 -7.81 -1.44
C ILE A 214 27.75 -7.32 -1.51
N GLN A 215 28.50 -7.75 -2.53
CA GLN A 215 29.90 -7.34 -2.73
C GLN A 215 30.01 -5.86 -3.09
N VAL A 216 29.21 -5.39 -4.05
CA VAL A 216 29.22 -3.99 -4.52
C VAL A 216 28.81 -3.02 -3.42
N THR A 217 27.82 -3.40 -2.60
CA THR A 217 27.31 -2.56 -1.51
C THR A 217 28.06 -2.75 -0.19
N ASN A 218 29.10 -3.59 -0.16
CA ASN A 218 29.86 -3.98 1.03
C ASN A 218 28.97 -4.31 2.24
N SER A 219 27.82 -4.94 1.98
CA SER A 219 26.78 -5.17 2.97
C SER A 219 26.97 -6.51 3.67
N SER A 220 26.40 -6.65 4.87
CA SER A 220 26.32 -7.93 5.56
C SER A 220 25.47 -8.91 4.73
N SER A 221 26.07 -10.02 4.30
CA SER A 221 25.35 -11.05 3.54
C SER A 221 24.11 -11.56 4.28
N ARG A 222 24.19 -11.68 5.61
CA ARG A 222 23.06 -12.08 6.45
C ARG A 222 21.93 -11.06 6.39
N ASP A 223 22.24 -9.79 6.58
CA ASP A 223 21.22 -8.74 6.68
C ASP A 223 20.57 -8.46 5.32
N ALA A 224 21.36 -8.46 4.23
CA ALA A 224 20.84 -8.37 2.86
C ALA A 224 19.91 -9.53 2.51
N LYS A 225 20.28 -10.77 2.85
CA LYS A 225 19.43 -11.95 2.63
C LYS A 225 18.15 -11.92 3.45
N MET A 226 18.22 -11.49 4.72
CA MET A 226 17.03 -11.31 5.56
C MET A 226 16.09 -10.25 4.98
N PHE A 227 16.63 -9.12 4.51
CA PHE A 227 15.87 -8.07 3.88
C PHE A 227 15.17 -8.52 2.59
N TRP A 228 15.88 -9.20 1.68
CA TRP A 228 15.27 -9.74 0.46
C TRP A 228 14.20 -10.79 0.74
N ARG A 229 14.44 -11.68 1.72
CA ARG A 229 13.42 -12.65 2.12
C ARG A 229 12.17 -11.96 2.63
N TRP A 230 12.33 -10.94 3.47
CA TRP A 230 11.21 -10.13 3.94
C TRP A 230 10.47 -9.45 2.77
N LEU A 231 11.18 -8.90 1.77
CA LEU A 231 10.56 -8.34 0.56
C LEU A 231 9.76 -9.39 -0.22
N GLU A 232 10.33 -10.59 -0.43
CA GLU A 232 9.68 -11.68 -1.15
C GLU A 232 8.41 -12.15 -0.43
N ASP A 233 8.48 -12.33 0.89
CA ASP A 233 7.37 -12.78 1.73
C ASP A 233 6.22 -11.75 1.77
N ASN A 234 6.53 -10.44 1.74
CA ASN A 234 5.54 -9.36 1.79
C ASN A 234 5.01 -8.92 0.41
N ARG A 235 5.43 -9.58 -0.69
CA ARG A 235 5.01 -9.24 -2.06
C ARG A 235 4.33 -10.35 -2.84
N VAL A 236 3.98 -11.45 -2.20
CA VAL A 236 3.33 -12.61 -2.83
C VAL A 236 2.09 -12.21 -3.63
N ALA A 237 1.20 -11.40 -3.05
CA ALA A 237 -0.02 -10.96 -3.74
C ALA A 237 0.26 -9.94 -4.85
N TYR A 238 1.30 -9.10 -4.69
CA TYR A 238 1.74 -8.23 -5.77
C TYR A 238 2.24 -9.03 -6.99
N PHE A 239 3.00 -10.10 -6.77
CA PHE A 239 3.45 -10.97 -7.86
C PHE A 239 2.29 -11.69 -8.56
N ALA A 240 1.33 -12.19 -7.79
CA ALA A 240 0.12 -12.78 -8.35
C ALA A 240 -0.69 -11.75 -9.15
N MET A 241 -0.81 -10.52 -8.65
CA MET A 241 -1.46 -9.41 -9.34
C MET A 241 -0.77 -9.10 -10.68
N GLN A 242 0.57 -9.02 -10.71
CA GLN A 242 1.32 -8.81 -11.95
C GLN A 242 1.13 -9.97 -12.94
N THR A 243 1.07 -11.20 -12.44
CA THR A 243 0.78 -12.39 -13.26
C THR A 243 -0.63 -12.34 -13.84
N CYS A 244 -1.62 -11.93 -13.04
CA CYS A 244 -3.01 -11.71 -13.46
C CYS A 244 -3.10 -10.60 -14.53
N ILE A 245 -2.41 -9.48 -14.33
CA ILE A 245 -2.35 -8.38 -15.31
C ILE A 245 -1.79 -8.88 -16.64
N THR A 246 -0.68 -9.62 -16.59
CA THR A 246 -0.05 -10.20 -17.78
C THR A 246 -1.00 -11.16 -18.51
N LEU A 247 -1.75 -11.97 -17.77
CA LEU A 247 -2.76 -12.87 -18.34
C LEU A 247 -3.89 -12.07 -19.02
N LEU A 248 -4.44 -11.06 -18.34
CA LEU A 248 -5.52 -10.22 -18.88
C LEU A 248 -5.10 -9.47 -20.14
N ASP A 249 -3.88 -8.94 -20.18
CA ASP A 249 -3.33 -8.28 -21.36
C ASP A 249 -3.19 -9.27 -22.54
N LYS A 250 -2.76 -10.52 -22.28
CA LYS A 250 -2.67 -11.55 -23.33
C LYS A 250 -4.05 -11.94 -23.87
N LEU A 251 -4.99 -12.26 -22.99
CA LEU A 251 -6.32 -12.73 -23.37
C LEU A 251 -7.15 -11.62 -24.04
N GLY A 252 -7.06 -10.37 -23.57
CA GLY A 252 -7.74 -9.24 -24.21
C GLY A 252 -7.25 -8.95 -25.63
N ASN A 253 -5.95 -9.18 -25.90
CA ASN A 253 -5.38 -9.03 -27.25
C ASN A 253 -5.84 -10.14 -28.21
N GLU A 254 -6.05 -11.36 -27.72
CA GLU A 254 -6.55 -12.48 -28.52
C GLU A 254 -8.02 -12.31 -28.91
N ASP A 255 -8.87 -11.84 -27.99
CA ASP A 255 -10.27 -11.51 -28.28
C ASP A 255 -10.40 -10.43 -29.36
N THR A 256 -9.57 -9.39 -29.29
CA THR A 256 -9.57 -8.30 -30.28
C THR A 256 -9.15 -8.81 -31.66
N LYS A 257 -8.17 -9.73 -31.73
CA LYS A 257 -7.74 -10.37 -32.97
C LYS A 257 -8.80 -11.32 -33.54
N ALA A 258 -9.53 -12.03 -32.69
CA ALA A 258 -10.62 -12.91 -33.12
C ALA A 258 -11.80 -12.11 -33.68
N ALA A 259 -12.17 -11.00 -33.03
CA ALA A 259 -13.23 -10.11 -33.50
C ALA A 259 -12.91 -9.48 -34.86
N ASN A 260 -11.66 -9.05 -35.07
CA ASN A 260 -11.23 -8.45 -36.34
C ASN A 260 -11.07 -9.45 -37.50
N LYS A 261 -11.08 -10.77 -37.23
CA LYS A 261 -11.08 -11.82 -38.27
C LYS A 261 -12.49 -12.27 -38.67
N ALA A 262 -13.51 -11.88 -37.91
CA ALA A 262 -14.90 -12.25 -38.13
C ALA A 262 -15.70 -11.19 -38.91
N ILE A 263 -15.04 -10.10 -39.32
CA ILE A 263 -15.52 -9.02 -40.20
C ILE A 263 -14.82 -9.19 -41.55
#